data_AF-A0AAV7I945-F1
#
_entry.id   AF-A0AAV7I945-F1
#
_cell.length_a   1.000
_cell.length_b   1.000
_cell.length_c   1.000
_cell.angle_alpha   90.00
_cell.angle_beta   90.00
_cell.angle_gamma   90.00
#
_symmetry.space_group_name_H-M   'P 1'
#
loop_
_entity.id
_entity.type
_entity.pdbx_description
1 polymer ?
#
loop_
_entity_poly.entity_id
_entity_poly.type
_entity_poly.pdbx_seq_one_letter_code
_entity_poly.pdbx_strand_id
1 'polypeptide(L)'
;MEDDESLVKKNVFPNEFLLRIVPDGTSIKDFVRSVATKKKSNVQPYLITQSGQSVDKTFVQGDGWFINVHPESQPITTFDLLYKMYYVLNVEYPETLKNFYNFIDYFIFHMNVKLISIPV
;
A
#
# COMPACT_ATOMS: atom_id res chain seq x y z
N MET A 1 17.20 2.50 -40.29
CA MET A 1 15.95 2.26 -39.55
C MET A 1 16.40 1.99 -38.14
N GLU A 2 16.43 3.06 -37.35
CA GLU A 2 16.89 3.04 -35.96
C GLU A 2 15.76 2.47 -35.11
N ASP A 3 16.12 1.48 -34.30
CA ASP A 3 15.21 0.75 -33.43
C ASP A 3 14.67 1.68 -32.33
N ASP A 4 13.36 1.90 -32.36
CA ASP A 4 12.60 2.65 -31.37
C ASP A 4 12.38 1.79 -30.10
N GLU A 5 13.46 1.46 -29.40
CA GLU A 5 13.44 0.79 -28.09
C GLU A 5 13.25 1.77 -26.91
N SER A 6 12.74 2.99 -27.16
CA SER A 6 12.73 4.07 -26.17
C SER A 6 11.51 4.13 -25.24
N LEU A 7 10.55 3.20 -25.36
CA LEU A 7 9.28 3.27 -24.60
C LEU A 7 8.96 2.02 -23.76
N VAL A 8 9.97 1.28 -23.29
CA VAL A 8 9.76 0.47 -22.08
C VAL A 8 9.68 1.44 -20.90
N LYS A 9 8.50 2.07 -20.73
CA LYS A 9 8.11 2.72 -19.48
C LYS A 9 8.54 1.77 -18.37
N LYS A 10 9.45 2.23 -17.50
CA LYS A 10 9.70 1.63 -16.19
C LYS A 10 8.33 1.58 -15.50
N ASN A 11 7.60 0.49 -15.68
CA ASN A 11 6.40 0.21 -14.94
C ASN A 11 6.89 0.02 -13.51
N VAL A 12 6.87 1.10 -12.73
CA VAL A 12 7.13 1.07 -11.29
C VAL A 12 5.91 0.40 -10.66
N PHE A 13 5.82 -0.90 -10.90
CA PHE A 13 4.87 -1.79 -10.31
C PHE A 13 5.58 -2.50 -9.17
N PRO A 14 5.00 -2.56 -7.97
CA PRO A 14 3.70 -2.01 -7.55
C PRO A 14 3.75 -0.52 -7.14
N ASN A 15 2.57 0.12 -7.05
CA ASN A 15 2.43 1.47 -6.49
C ASN A 15 2.92 1.46 -5.03
N GLU A 16 3.93 2.27 -4.72
CA GLU A 16 4.62 2.27 -3.43
C GLU A 16 3.78 2.75 -2.23
N PHE A 17 2.60 3.33 -2.49
CA PHE A 17 1.61 3.68 -1.48
C PHE A 17 0.62 2.54 -1.21
N LEU A 18 0.61 1.50 -2.04
CA LEU A 18 -0.19 0.28 -1.83
C LEU A 18 0.68 -0.85 -1.29
N LEU A 19 1.78 -1.15 -1.98
CA LEU A 19 2.62 -2.30 -1.72
C LEU A 19 4.09 -1.96 -1.93
N ARG A 20 4.94 -2.39 -0.99
CA ARG A 20 6.39 -2.35 -1.11
C ARG A 20 6.94 -3.76 -0.97
N ILE A 21 7.62 -4.22 -2.02
CA ILE A 21 8.31 -5.50 -2.01
C ILE A 21 9.75 -5.27 -1.59
N VAL A 22 10.23 -6.03 -0.62
CA VAL A 22 11.62 -5.94 -0.14
C VAL A 22 12.30 -7.31 -0.24
N PRO A 23 13.62 -7.35 -0.50
CA PRO A 23 14.37 -8.61 -0.55
C PRO A 23 14.32 -9.39 0.76
N ASP A 24 14.45 -10.71 0.68
CA ASP A 24 14.65 -11.54 1.87
C ASP A 24 15.90 -11.12 2.66
N GLY A 25 15.86 -11.29 3.98
CA GLY A 25 16.88 -10.78 4.89
C GLY A 25 16.84 -9.28 5.16
N THR A 26 15.97 -8.50 4.48
CA THR A 26 15.79 -7.08 4.79
C THR A 26 15.18 -6.90 6.18
N SER A 27 15.85 -6.12 7.03
CA SER A 27 15.27 -5.66 8.30
C SER A 27 14.08 -4.74 8.03
N ILE A 28 12.87 -5.24 8.24
CA ILE A 28 11.63 -4.50 8.01
C ILE A 28 11.57 -3.23 8.86
N LYS A 29 12.06 -3.27 10.10
CA LYS A 29 12.11 -2.12 11.01
C LYS A 29 12.99 -1.00 10.46
N ASP A 30 14.18 -1.35 9.96
CA ASP A 30 15.12 -0.37 9.42
C ASP A 30 14.64 0.18 8.07
N PHE A 31 14.03 -0.68 7.24
CA PHE A 31 13.38 -0.26 6.01
C PHE A 31 12.30 0.80 6.28
N VAL A 32 11.37 0.55 7.20
CA VAL A 32 10.30 1.51 7.53
C VAL A 32 10.87 2.80 8.12
N ARG A 33 11.88 2.72 8.99
CA ARG A 33 12.57 3.91 9.50
C ARG A 33 13.19 4.73 8.37
N SER A 34 13.76 4.07 7.36
CA SER A 34 14.31 4.74 6.17
C SER A 34 13.23 5.42 5.32
N VAL A 35 12.02 4.84 5.24
CA VAL A 35 10.88 5.44 4.53
C VAL A 35 10.35 6.66 5.29
N ALA A 36 10.18 6.52 6.61
CA ALA A 36 9.70 7.60 7.48
C ALA A 36 10.68 8.79 7.53
N THR A 37 11.99 8.55 7.54
CA THR A 37 12.98 9.64 7.50
C THR A 37 12.99 10.40 6.17
N LYS A 38 12.64 9.73 5.06
CA LYS A 38 12.52 10.36 3.73
C LYS A 38 11.23 11.18 3.59
N LYS A 39 10.11 10.71 4.16
CA LYS A 39 8.82 11.40 4.10
C LYS A 39 8.69 12.28 5.35
N LYS A 40 8.83 13.61 5.20
CA LYS A 40 8.71 14.61 6.29
C LYS A 40 7.29 14.72 6.90
N SER A 41 6.43 13.73 6.70
CA SER A 41 5.02 13.70 7.09
C SER A 41 4.66 12.31 7.61
N ASN A 42 3.46 12.20 8.23
CA ASN A 42 2.91 10.91 8.63
C ASN A 42 2.85 9.96 7.42
N VAL A 43 3.18 8.68 7.66
CA VAL A 43 3.27 7.68 6.61
C VAL A 43 1.91 6.99 6.52
N GLN A 44 1.21 7.21 5.41
CA GLN A 44 -0.07 6.54 5.17
C GLN A 44 0.11 5.01 5.15
N PRO A 45 -0.89 4.23 5.62
CA PRO A 45 -0.76 2.79 5.71
C PRO A 45 -0.51 2.11 4.35
N TYR A 46 0.35 1.10 4.31
CA TYR A 46 0.64 0.33 3.10
C TYR A 46 1.06 -1.12 3.40
N LEU A 47 1.07 -1.98 2.39
CA LEU A 47 1.51 -3.37 2.49
C LEU A 47 3.04 -3.48 2.32
N ILE A 48 3.68 -4.34 3.10
CA ILE A 48 5.07 -4.76 2.90
C ILE A 48 5.09 -6.26 2.64
N THR A 49 5.74 -6.70 1.58
CA THR A 49 5.98 -8.13 1.30
C THR A 49 7.47 -8.40 1.23
N GLN A 50 7.94 -9.43 1.93
CA GLN A 50 9.31 -9.94 1.77
C GLN A 50 9.33 -10.98 0.66
N SER A 51 10.01 -10.69 -0.45
CA SER A 51 10.15 -11.62 -1.57
C SER A 51 11.21 -12.67 -1.28
N GLY A 52 10.92 -13.95 -1.53
CA GLY A 52 11.93 -15.03 -1.53
C GLY A 52 11.84 -16.03 -0.37
N GLN A 53 10.79 -15.96 0.47
CA GLN A 53 10.50 -17.01 1.46
C GLN A 53 9.61 -18.10 0.85
N SER A 54 9.62 -19.31 1.42
CA SER A 54 8.70 -20.39 1.03
C SER A 54 7.22 -20.04 1.27
N VAL A 55 6.97 -19.00 2.07
CA VAL A 55 5.68 -18.36 2.29
C VAL A 55 5.90 -16.86 2.28
N ASP A 56 5.32 -16.15 1.31
CA ASP A 56 5.40 -14.69 1.23
C ASP A 56 4.72 -14.06 2.45
N LYS A 57 5.51 -13.48 3.36
CA LYS A 57 4.95 -12.75 4.51
C LYS A 57 4.60 -11.34 4.07
N THR A 58 3.31 -11.02 4.18
CA THR A 58 2.78 -9.69 3.91
C THR A 58 2.28 -9.04 5.20
N PHE A 59 2.68 -7.81 5.43
CA PHE A 59 2.39 -7.03 6.64
C PHE A 59 1.67 -5.75 6.27
N VAL A 60 0.77 -5.27 7.14
CA VAL A 60 0.29 -3.88 7.07
C VAL A 60 1.22 -3.01 7.91
N GLN A 61 1.79 -1.98 7.30
CA GLN A 61 2.54 -0.93 7.99
C GLN A 61 1.64 0.29 8.18
N GLY A 62 1.67 0.90 9.37
CA GLY A 62 1.09 2.22 9.64
C GLY A 62 1.80 2.90 10.80
N ASP A 63 2.30 4.13 10.63
CA ASP A 63 3.01 4.93 11.64
C ASP A 63 4.07 4.15 12.46
N GLY A 64 4.80 3.25 11.81
CA GLY A 64 5.87 2.45 12.43
C GLY A 64 5.40 1.17 13.12
N TRP A 65 4.10 0.92 13.17
CA TRP A 65 3.51 -0.33 13.62
C TRP A 65 3.44 -1.35 12.49
N PHE A 66 3.59 -2.62 12.86
CA PHE A 66 3.47 -3.76 11.95
C PHE A 66 2.32 -4.63 12.42
N ILE A 67 1.28 -4.72 11.61
CA ILE A 67 0.17 -5.63 11.87
C ILE A 67 0.41 -6.89 11.07
N ASN A 68 0.76 -7.95 11.78
CA ASN A 68 0.92 -9.28 11.21
C ASN A 68 -0.47 -9.90 11.00
N VAL A 69 -0.73 -10.37 9.80
CA VAL A 69 -1.82 -11.30 9.54
C VAL A 69 -1.37 -12.74 9.84
N HIS A 70 -2.31 -13.63 10.10
CA HIS A 70 -2.01 -15.05 10.32
C HIS A 70 -1.27 -15.63 9.10
N PRO A 71 -0.24 -16.48 9.25
CA PRO A 71 0.57 -16.97 8.13
C PRO A 71 -0.21 -17.68 7.01
N GLU A 72 -1.36 -18.28 7.34
CA GLU A 72 -2.25 -18.95 6.37
C GLU A 72 -3.29 -18.01 5.73
N SER A 73 -3.26 -16.72 6.08
CA SER A 73 -4.18 -15.73 5.52
C SER A 73 -3.89 -15.51 4.04
N GLN A 74 -4.96 -15.36 3.27
CA GLN A 74 -4.84 -15.01 1.86
C GLN A 74 -4.43 -13.53 1.71
N PRO A 75 -3.74 -13.15 0.61
CA PRO A 75 -3.37 -11.75 0.36
C PRO A 75 -4.55 -10.77 0.43
N ILE A 76 -5.75 -11.22 0.03
CA ILE A 76 -6.97 -10.42 0.10
C ILE A 76 -7.35 -10.04 1.54
N THR A 77 -7.05 -10.90 2.53
CA THR A 77 -7.28 -10.61 3.94
C THR A 77 -6.39 -9.48 4.43
N THR A 78 -5.13 -9.46 4.01
CA THR A 78 -4.19 -8.38 4.34
C THR A 78 -4.59 -7.07 3.68
N PHE A 79 -5.09 -7.15 2.44
CA PHE A 79 -5.65 -5.99 1.76
C PHE A 79 -6.91 -5.45 2.46
N ASP A 80 -7.85 -6.30 2.86
CA ASP A 80 -9.05 -5.92 3.62
C ASP A 80 -8.69 -5.25 4.95
N LEU A 81 -7.66 -5.77 5.65
CA LEU A 81 -7.14 -5.13 6.85
C LEU A 81 -6.56 -3.73 6.57
N LEU A 82 -5.73 -3.59 5.52
CA LEU A 82 -5.21 -2.29 5.10
C LEU A 82 -6.36 -1.32 4.79
N TYR A 83 -7.36 -1.78 4.04
CA TYR A 83 -8.54 -0.99 3.69
C TYR A 83 -9.25 -0.48 4.96
N LYS A 84 -9.53 -1.38 5.92
CA LYS A 84 -10.15 -1.02 7.21
C LYS A 84 -9.34 -0.02 8.01
N MET A 85 -8.01 -0.05 7.94
CA MET A 85 -7.15 0.92 8.62
C MET A 85 -7.41 2.35 8.16
N TYR A 86 -7.64 2.59 6.87
CA TYR A 86 -8.01 3.92 6.36
C TYR A 86 -9.32 4.43 6.99
N TYR A 87 -10.29 3.55 7.22
CA TYR A 87 -11.55 3.89 7.87
C TYR A 87 -11.40 4.13 9.37
N VAL A 88 -10.79 3.19 10.09
CA VAL A 88 -10.66 3.23 11.55
C VAL A 88 -9.79 4.42 12.00
N LEU A 89 -8.71 4.70 11.27
CA LEU A 89 -7.82 5.81 11.57
C LEU A 89 -8.30 7.15 10.99
N ASN A 90 -9.41 7.16 10.23
CA ASN A 90 -9.94 8.31 9.51
C ASN A 90 -8.85 9.02 8.66
N VAL A 91 -8.12 8.23 7.86
CA VAL A 91 -7.03 8.71 7.00
C VAL A 91 -7.53 8.79 5.55
N GLU A 92 -7.14 9.85 4.84
CA GLU A 92 -7.41 9.96 3.41
C GLU A 92 -6.58 8.96 2.58
N TYR A 93 -7.15 8.48 1.49
CA TYR A 93 -6.41 7.63 0.55
C TYR A 93 -5.26 8.38 -0.11
N PRO A 94 -4.15 7.69 -0.45
CA PRO A 94 -3.08 8.28 -1.25
C PRO A 94 -3.65 8.80 -2.57
N GLU A 95 -3.21 9.97 -3.02
CA GLU A 95 -3.73 10.60 -4.25
C GLU A 95 -3.66 9.63 -5.46
N THR A 96 -2.54 8.91 -5.58
CA THR A 96 -2.34 7.93 -6.66
C THR A 96 -3.23 6.69 -6.56
N LEU A 97 -3.90 6.47 -5.43
CA LEU A 97 -4.79 5.34 -5.18
C LEU A 97 -6.26 5.75 -4.97
N LYS A 98 -6.59 7.05 -5.01
CA LYS A 98 -7.96 7.53 -4.82
C LYS A 98 -8.96 6.83 -5.74
N ASN A 99 -8.67 6.75 -7.04
CA ASN A 99 -9.56 6.07 -7.99
C ASN A 99 -9.72 4.57 -7.68
N PHE A 100 -8.65 3.91 -7.24
CA PHE A 100 -8.68 2.50 -6.88
C PHE A 100 -9.55 2.25 -5.64
N TYR A 101 -9.37 3.05 -4.59
CA TYR A 101 -10.18 2.90 -3.38
C TYR A 101 -11.63 3.38 -3.57
N ASN A 102 -11.87 4.47 -4.31
CA ASN A 102 -13.22 4.92 -4.65
C ASN A 102 -13.99 3.85 -5.46
N PHE A 103 -13.30 3.15 -6.36
CA PHE A 103 -13.89 2.01 -7.07
C PHE A 103 -14.30 0.90 -6.08
N ILE A 104 -13.44 0.58 -5.13
CA ILE A 104 -13.72 -0.44 -4.11
C ILE A 104 -14.89 -0.03 -3.21
N ASP A 105 -14.90 1.22 -2.74
CA ASP A 105 -15.98 1.77 -1.92
C ASP A 105 -17.33 1.62 -2.64
N TYR A 106 -17.39 2.08 -3.89
CA TYR A 106 -18.64 2.13 -4.63
C TYR A 106 -19.10 0.76 -5.15
N PHE A 107 -18.23 0.02 -5.83
CA PHE A 107 -18.62 -1.20 -6.56
C PHE A 107 -18.53 -2.47 -5.71
N ILE A 108 -17.65 -2.52 -4.70
CA ILE A 108 -17.45 -3.72 -3.88
C ILE A 108 -18.24 -3.59 -2.59
N PHE A 109 -18.00 -2.53 -1.81
CA PHE A 109 -18.62 -2.36 -0.50
C PHE A 109 -19.94 -1.59 -0.52
N HIS A 110 -20.35 -1.05 -1.67
CA HIS A 110 -21.59 -0.28 -1.83
C HIS A 110 -21.71 0.86 -0.80
N MET A 111 -20.58 1.47 -0.45
CA MET A 111 -20.53 2.64 0.41
C MET A 111 -20.68 3.90 -0.45
N ASN A 112 -21.39 4.89 0.08
CA ASN A 112 -21.44 6.21 -0.56
C ASN A 112 -20.00 6.73 -0.63
N VAL A 113 -19.54 7.06 -1.84
CA VAL A 113 -18.24 7.71 -2.05
C VAL A 113 -18.17 8.87 -1.07
N LYS A 114 -17.12 8.94 -0.25
CA LYS A 114 -16.84 10.15 0.53
C LYS A 114 -16.61 11.26 -0.47
N LEU A 115 -17.67 11.99 -0.84
CA LEU A 115 -17.58 13.21 -1.59
C LEU A 115 -16.69 14.11 -0.74
N ILE A 116 -15.49 14.37 -1.23
CA ILE A 116 -14.56 15.31 -0.61
C ILE A 116 -15.31 16.63 -0.57
N SER A 117 -15.80 17.01 0.61
CA SER A 117 -16.28 18.36 0.85
C SER A 117 -15.05 19.24 0.82
N ILE A 118 -14.78 19.83 -0.35
CA ILE A 118 -13.87 20.95 -0.48
C ILE A 118 -14.49 22.09 0.33
N PRO A 119 -13.86 22.57 1.41
CA PRO A 119 -14.37 23.74 2.10
C PRO A 119 -14.28 24.94 1.15
N VAL A 120 -15.43 25.59 0.93
CA VAL A 120 -15.54 26.90 0.25
C VAL A 120 -15.09 27.99 1.20
#